data_AF-A0A970RQ87-F1
#
_entry.id   AF-A0A970RQ87-F1
#
_cell.length_a   1.000
_cell.length_b   1.000
_cell.length_c   1.000
_cell.angle_alpha   90.00
_cell.angle_beta   90.00
_cell.angle_gamma   90.00
#
_symmetry.space_group_name_H-M   'P 1'
#
loop_
_entity.id
_entity.type
_entity.pdbx_description
1 polymer ?
#
loop_
_entity_poly.entity_id
_entity_poly.type
_entity_poly.pdbx_seq_one_letter_code
_entity_poly.pdbx_strand_id
1 'polypeptide(L)'
;MNVKIVYFSKTGHSKKIAEAVGEALSVDVLNIEDKPSLFAVDLLIIVGGIYNGLSAPEVLQFGEKLKPSMTQRAAIITSSAFRKDSQDRLSLTLKSNYIEVMGECIVRGSFAIISMGSPNRKDFDVAIQFTSDIIADIERASPNASGSEA
;
A
#
# COMPACT_ATOMS: atom_id res chain seq x y z
N MET A 1 -8.48 12.74 -6.80
CA MET A 1 -8.05 11.35 -6.98
C MET A 1 -8.68 10.49 -5.89
N ASN A 2 -9.19 9.30 -6.20
CA ASN A 2 -9.69 8.31 -5.24
C ASN A 2 -8.59 7.30 -4.90
N VAL A 3 -8.12 7.33 -3.66
CA VAL A 3 -7.10 6.41 -3.14
C VAL A 3 -7.75 5.44 -2.16
N LYS A 4 -7.33 4.18 -2.18
CA LYS A 4 -7.72 3.18 -1.17
C LYS A 4 -6.50 2.46 -0.63
N ILE A 5 -6.54 2.10 0.64
CA ILE A 5 -5.52 1.26 1.27
C ILE A 5 -6.14 -0.10 1.56
N VAL A 6 -5.49 -1.16 1.12
CA VAL A 6 -5.83 -2.53 1.49
C VAL A 6 -4.67 -3.16 2.24
N TYR A 7 -4.98 -4.03 3.19
CA TYR A 7 -3.94 -4.76 3.92
C TYR A 7 -4.26 -6.24 4.13
N PHE A 8 -3.21 -6.99 4.41
CA PHE A 8 -3.29 -8.32 5.00
C PHE A 8 -2.28 -8.46 6.13
N SER A 9 -2.70 -9.00 7.27
CA SER A 9 -1.82 -9.15 8.42
C SER A 9 -2.13 -10.38 9.27
N LYS A 10 -1.12 -11.26 9.46
CA LYS A 10 -1.25 -12.40 10.37
C LYS A 10 -1.04 -12.01 11.84
N THR A 11 -0.15 -11.05 12.09
CA THR A 11 0.27 -10.64 13.45
C THR A 11 -0.09 -9.19 13.78
N GLY A 12 -0.80 -8.50 12.89
CA GLY A 12 -1.26 -7.12 13.07
C GLY A 12 -0.27 -6.01 12.69
N HIS A 13 0.95 -6.33 12.23
CA HIS A 13 1.92 -5.31 11.84
C HIS A 13 1.49 -4.52 10.61
N SER A 14 1.17 -5.21 9.51
CA SER A 14 0.64 -4.57 8.29
C SER A 14 -0.64 -3.77 8.56
N LYS A 15 -1.49 -4.26 9.47
CA LYS A 15 -2.70 -3.55 9.89
C LYS A 15 -2.36 -2.19 10.50
N LYS A 16 -1.45 -2.16 11.48
CA LYS A 16 -1.02 -0.91 12.12
C LYS A 16 -0.38 0.07 11.14
N ILE A 17 0.41 -0.42 10.20
CA ILE A 17 1.00 0.41 9.14
C ILE A 17 -0.10 1.01 8.27
N ALA A 18 -1.04 0.18 7.80
CA ALA A 18 -2.14 0.63 6.96
C ALA A 18 -3.04 1.65 7.66
N GLU A 19 -3.39 1.40 8.93
CA GLU A 19 -4.18 2.31 9.77
C GLU A 19 -3.46 3.65 9.98
N ALA A 20 -2.15 3.65 10.27
CA ALA A 20 -1.38 4.88 10.45
C ALA A 20 -1.31 5.72 9.16
N VAL A 21 -1.12 5.08 8.00
CA VAL A 21 -1.13 5.77 6.70
C VAL A 21 -2.53 6.31 6.39
N GLY A 22 -3.57 5.50 6.62
CA GLY A 22 -4.96 5.90 6.39
C GLY A 22 -5.40 7.06 7.27
N GLU A 23 -5.04 7.04 8.55
CA GLU A 23 -5.32 8.14 9.48
C GLU A 23 -4.59 9.43 9.07
N ALA A 24 -3.29 9.34 8.78
CA ALA A 24 -2.48 10.51 8.41
C ALA A 24 -2.92 11.17 7.10
N LEU A 25 -3.38 10.38 6.13
CA LEU A 25 -3.77 10.85 4.80
C LEU A 25 -5.29 10.92 4.59
N SER A 26 -6.09 10.61 5.61
CA SER A 26 -7.56 10.53 5.53
C SER A 26 -8.05 9.60 4.41
N VAL A 27 -7.44 8.42 4.29
CA VAL A 27 -7.75 7.40 3.28
C VAL A 27 -8.35 6.16 3.93
N ASP A 28 -9.40 5.60 3.33
CA ASP A 28 -10.04 4.38 3.82
C ASP A 28 -9.10 3.17 3.79
N VAL A 29 -9.10 2.42 4.89
CA VAL A 29 -8.29 1.22 5.09
C VAL A 29 -9.20 0.00 5.14
N LEU A 30 -8.90 -1.02 4.32
CA LEU A 30 -9.73 -2.21 4.14
C LEU A 30 -8.88 -3.48 4.33
N ASN A 31 -9.40 -4.49 5.02
CA ASN A 31 -8.76 -5.81 5.03
C ASN A 31 -9.13 -6.58 3.77
N ILE A 32 -8.16 -7.19 3.08
CA ILE A 32 -8.46 -8.01 1.89
C ILE A 32 -9.31 -9.25 2.22
N GLU A 33 -9.25 -9.74 3.46
CA GLU A 33 -10.04 -10.89 3.92
C GLU A 33 -11.55 -10.60 3.92
N ASP A 34 -11.93 -9.33 4.10
CA ASP A 34 -13.32 -8.87 4.06
C ASP A 34 -13.87 -8.76 2.63
N LYS A 35 -13.04 -9.09 1.62
CA LYS A 35 -13.36 -9.03 0.18
C LYS A 35 -13.93 -7.67 -0.23
N PRO A 36 -13.15 -6.59 -0.06
CA PRO A 36 -13.63 -5.24 -0.34
C PRO A 36 -14.01 -5.10 -1.82
N SER A 37 -15.10 -4.39 -2.08
CA SER A 37 -15.47 -3.99 -3.43
C SER A 37 -14.58 -2.84 -3.88
N LEU A 38 -13.80 -3.06 -4.95
CA LEU A 38 -12.96 -2.04 -5.57
C LEU A 38 -13.47 -1.74 -6.97
N PHE A 39 -13.72 -0.46 -7.24
CA PHE A 39 -14.15 0.01 -8.54
C PHE A 39 -13.62 1.42 -8.78
N ALA A 40 -13.03 1.64 -9.96
CA ALA A 40 -12.50 2.95 -10.38
C ALA A 40 -11.64 3.64 -9.31
N VAL A 41 -10.76 2.87 -8.66
CA VAL A 41 -9.74 3.43 -7.76
C VAL A 41 -8.58 3.94 -8.61
N ASP A 42 -8.16 5.18 -8.38
CA ASP A 42 -7.06 5.76 -9.15
C ASP A 42 -5.70 5.22 -8.68
N LEU A 43 -5.58 4.99 -7.37
CA LEU A 43 -4.39 4.43 -6.72
C LEU A 43 -4.77 3.49 -5.58
N LEU A 44 -4.33 2.24 -5.67
CA LEU A 44 -4.47 1.24 -4.61
C LEU A 44 -3.15 1.05 -3.85
N ILE A 45 -3.14 1.32 -2.54
CA ILE A 45 -2.00 1.02 -1.68
C ILE A 45 -2.19 -0.37 -1.09
N ILE A 46 -1.26 -1.30 -1.33
CA ILE A 46 -1.31 -2.67 -0.83
C ILE A 46 -0.27 -2.86 0.27
N VAL A 47 -0.73 -3.07 1.50
CA VAL A 47 0.13 -3.26 2.67
C VAL A 47 0.18 -4.75 3.04
N GLY A 48 1.33 -5.37 2.81
CA GLY A 48 1.53 -6.81 2.99
C GLY A 48 2.77 -7.14 3.82
N GLY A 49 2.74 -8.29 4.48
CA GLY A 49 3.92 -8.85 5.13
C GLY A 49 4.62 -9.87 4.24
N ILE A 50 5.94 -9.99 4.40
CA ILE A 50 6.68 -11.15 3.91
C ILE A 50 6.66 -12.24 4.99
N TYR A 51 6.37 -13.47 4.57
CA TYR A 51 6.38 -14.66 5.42
C TYR A 51 7.25 -15.73 4.74
N ASN A 52 8.32 -16.16 5.41
CA ASN A 52 9.31 -17.12 4.88
C ASN A 52 9.91 -16.70 3.52
N GLY A 53 10.23 -15.41 3.35
CA GLY A 53 10.81 -14.88 2.11
C GLY A 53 9.83 -14.74 0.94
N LEU A 54 8.52 -14.96 1.18
CA LEU A 54 7.48 -14.87 0.16
C LEU A 54 6.35 -13.92 0.59
N SER A 55 5.70 -13.27 -0.38
CA SER A 55 4.41 -12.62 -0.15
C SER A 55 3.41 -13.64 0.40
N ALA A 56 2.54 -13.19 1.31
CA ALA A 56 1.41 -13.99 1.76
C ALA A 56 0.58 -14.48 0.55
N PRO A 57 0.21 -15.77 0.47
CA PRO A 57 -0.63 -16.28 -0.61
C PRO A 57 -1.94 -15.51 -0.79
N GLU A 58 -2.49 -14.98 0.30
CA GLU A 58 -3.71 -14.17 0.33
C GLU A 58 -3.52 -12.86 -0.45
N VAL A 59 -2.35 -12.21 -0.28
CA VAL A 59 -2.00 -10.98 -0.99
C VAL A 59 -1.76 -11.26 -2.48
N LEU A 60 -1.11 -12.38 -2.82
CA LEU A 60 -0.91 -12.78 -4.22
C LEU A 60 -2.23 -13.09 -4.91
N GLN A 61 -3.09 -13.91 -4.29
CA GLN A 61 -4.43 -14.23 -4.82
C GLN A 61 -5.32 -12.99 -4.97
N PHE A 62 -5.16 -12.02 -4.07
CA PHE A 62 -5.83 -10.74 -4.21
C PHE A 62 -5.31 -9.98 -5.43
N GLY A 63 -3.99 -9.86 -5.58
CA GLY A 63 -3.35 -9.24 -6.74
C GLY A 63 -3.74 -9.87 -8.07
N GLU A 64 -3.82 -11.20 -8.15
CA GLU A 64 -4.24 -11.96 -9.33
C GLU A 64 -5.67 -11.61 -9.78
N LYS A 65 -6.55 -11.26 -8.85
CA LYS A 65 -7.95 -10.90 -9.13
C LYS A 65 -8.13 -9.44 -9.52
N LEU A 66 -7.16 -8.58 -9.24
CA LEU A 66 -7.22 -7.17 -9.61
C LEU A 66 -7.20 -7.01 -11.12
N LYS A 67 -7.99 -6.05 -11.60
CA LYS A 67 -8.11 -5.69 -13.00
C LYS A 67 -7.96 -4.18 -13.16
N PRO A 68 -7.59 -3.68 -14.35
CA PRO A 68 -7.51 -2.24 -14.61
C PRO A 68 -8.82 -1.48 -14.35
N SER A 69 -9.97 -2.16 -14.45
CA SER A 69 -11.29 -1.60 -14.12
C SER A 69 -11.50 -1.38 -12.60
N MET A 70 -10.75 -2.08 -11.75
CA MET A 70 -10.79 -1.94 -10.30
C MET A 70 -9.79 -0.87 -9.85
N THR A 71 -8.55 -0.95 -10.33
CA THR A 71 -7.50 0.04 -10.10
C THR A 71 -6.55 0.10 -11.29
N GLN A 72 -6.14 1.31 -11.70
CA GLN A 72 -5.17 1.49 -12.78
C GLN A 72 -3.73 1.46 -12.27
N ARG A 73 -3.53 1.91 -11.02
CA ARG A 73 -2.22 2.01 -10.38
C ARG A 73 -2.22 1.35 -9.02
N ALA A 74 -1.06 0.88 -8.60
CA ALA A 74 -0.85 0.35 -7.27
C ALA A 74 0.52 0.74 -6.71
N ALA A 75 0.59 0.93 -5.41
CA ALA A 75 1.85 1.05 -4.67
C ALA A 75 1.89 -0.02 -3.58
N ILE A 76 3.08 -0.53 -3.27
CA ILE A 76 3.26 -1.64 -2.34
C ILE A 76 3.97 -1.14 -1.08
N ILE A 77 3.45 -1.49 0.08
CA ILE A 77 4.15 -1.30 1.37
C ILE A 77 4.38 -2.68 1.97
N THR A 78 5.64 -3.02 2.17
CA THR A 78 6.07 -4.33 2.62
C THR A 78 6.59 -4.27 4.04
N SER A 79 5.90 -4.94 4.95
CA SER A 79 6.39 -5.18 6.30
C SER A 79 7.28 -6.43 6.30
N SER A 80 8.56 -6.28 6.66
CA SER A 80 9.49 -7.41 6.76
C SER A 80 10.33 -7.31 8.02
N ALA A 81 10.57 -8.45 8.70
CA ALA A 81 11.39 -8.53 9.91
C ALA A 81 12.86 -8.88 9.64
N PHE A 82 13.20 -9.38 8.44
CA PHE A 82 14.55 -9.82 8.08
C PHE A 82 15.00 -9.25 6.71
N ARG A 83 16.30 -9.36 6.40
CA ARG A 83 16.92 -8.66 5.27
C ARG A 83 16.36 -9.09 3.91
N LYS A 84 16.14 -8.07 3.06
CA LYS A 84 15.80 -8.05 1.62
C LYS A 84 14.79 -9.11 1.15
N ASP A 85 13.53 -8.86 1.48
CA ASP A 85 12.40 -9.49 0.82
C ASP A 85 11.45 -8.38 0.35
N SER A 86 11.55 -8.01 -0.93
CA SER A 86 10.52 -7.24 -1.64
C SER A 86 9.40 -8.18 -2.08
N GLN A 87 8.23 -7.63 -2.37
CA GLN A 87 7.11 -8.37 -2.93
C GLN A 87 7.20 -8.43 -4.46
N ASP A 88 8.34 -8.89 -4.99
CA ASP A 88 8.61 -8.94 -6.43
C ASP A 88 7.53 -9.73 -7.18
N ARG A 89 7.04 -10.82 -6.57
CA ARG A 89 5.95 -11.63 -7.12
C ARG A 89 4.65 -10.83 -7.23
N LEU A 90 4.28 -10.07 -6.21
CA LEU A 90 3.09 -9.22 -6.26
C LEU A 90 3.25 -8.14 -7.33
N SER A 91 4.41 -7.48 -7.39
CA SER A 91 4.71 -6.46 -8.41
C SER A 91 4.57 -7.02 -9.83
N LEU A 92 5.12 -8.22 -10.06
CA LEU A 92 4.99 -8.92 -11.35
C LEU A 92 3.54 -9.28 -11.66
N THR A 93 2.79 -9.84 -10.71
CA THR A 93 1.36 -10.17 -10.87
C THR A 93 0.55 -8.94 -11.27
N LEU A 94 0.75 -7.79 -10.59
CA LEU A 94 0.04 -6.55 -10.90
C LEU A 94 0.37 -6.05 -12.31
N LYS A 95 1.65 -6.05 -12.69
CA LYS A 95 2.09 -5.66 -14.04
C LYS A 95 1.52 -6.57 -15.12
N SER A 96 1.47 -7.88 -14.89
CA SER A 96 0.83 -8.85 -15.79
C SER A 96 -0.67 -8.62 -15.95
N ASN A 97 -1.31 -8.01 -14.94
CA ASN A 97 -2.71 -7.58 -14.99
C ASN A 97 -2.89 -6.16 -15.58
N TYR A 98 -1.85 -5.58 -16.20
CA TYR A 98 -1.84 -4.22 -16.77
C TYR A 98 -2.10 -3.13 -15.74
N ILE A 99 -1.71 -3.35 -14.49
CA ILE A 99 -1.76 -2.37 -13.40
C ILE A 99 -0.37 -1.77 -13.25
N GLU A 100 -0.27 -0.44 -13.29
CA GLU A 100 0.97 0.29 -13.12
C GLU A 100 1.43 0.19 -11.65
N VAL A 101 2.64 -0.31 -11.41
CA VAL A 101 3.22 -0.36 -10.06
C VAL A 101 4.10 0.87 -9.85
N MET A 102 3.65 1.78 -9.00
CA MET A 102 4.27 3.09 -8.77
C MET A 102 5.52 3.02 -7.90
N GLY A 103 5.66 1.97 -7.11
CA GLY A 103 6.83 1.74 -6.28
C GLY A 103 6.55 0.73 -5.18
N GLU A 104 7.61 0.41 -4.45
CA GLU A 104 7.53 -0.40 -3.24
C GLU A 104 8.36 0.24 -2.12
N CYS A 105 7.77 0.33 -0.94
CA CYS A 105 8.43 0.75 0.28
C CYS A 105 8.55 -0.42 1.25
N ILE A 106 9.75 -0.65 1.81
CA ILE A 106 9.99 -1.73 2.77
C ILE A 106 10.13 -1.13 4.17
N VAL A 107 9.19 -1.48 5.05
CA VAL A 107 9.17 -1.13 6.47
C VAL A 107 9.73 -2.30 7.27
N ARG A 108 10.92 -2.11 7.86
CA ARG A 108 11.72 -3.19 8.47
C ARG A 108 11.27 -3.63 9.87
N GLY A 109 10.20 -3.05 10.39
CA GLY A 109 9.59 -3.46 11.64
C GLY A 109 10.57 -3.44 12.82
N SER A 110 10.99 -2.25 13.24
CA SER A 110 11.69 -2.05 14.50
C SER A 110 10.68 -1.95 15.67
N PHE A 111 9.79 -2.95 15.80
CA PHE A 111 8.77 -3.01 16.87
C PHE A 111 9.26 -3.76 18.11
N ALA A 112 10.57 -3.78 18.35
CA ALA A 112 11.13 -4.27 19.60
C ALA A 112 10.85 -3.24 20.72
N ILE A 113 10.07 -3.68 21.71
CA ILE A 113 9.80 -3.04 23.02
C ILE A 113 8.65 -2.01 23.02
N ILE A 114 7.48 -2.48 23.48
CA ILE A 114 6.41 -1.64 24.03
C ILE A 114 6.89 -1.18 25.42
N SER A 115 7.57 -0.04 25.51
CA SER A 115 7.70 0.70 26.77
C SER A 115 6.96 2.02 26.63
N MET A 116 5.76 2.10 27.18
CA MET A 116 5.07 3.31 27.68
C MET A 116 5.32 4.62 26.89
N GLY A 117 5.12 4.63 25.58
CA GLY A 117 5.20 5.85 24.77
C GLY A 117 5.36 5.58 23.27
N SER A 118 4.25 5.70 22.53
CA SER A 118 4.08 5.61 21.06
C SER A 118 4.85 4.50 20.30
N PRO A 119 4.17 3.60 19.55
CA PRO A 119 4.84 2.69 18.62
C PRO A 119 5.79 3.46 17.68
N ASN A 120 6.92 2.84 17.38
CA ASN A 120 8.11 3.43 16.76
C ASN A 120 7.79 4.29 15.53
N ARG A 121 7.65 5.61 15.72
CA ARG A 121 7.05 6.57 14.75
C ARG A 121 7.74 6.56 13.38
N LYS A 122 9.05 6.32 13.35
CA LYS A 122 9.87 6.37 12.14
C LYS A 122 9.42 5.37 11.06
N ASP A 123 8.98 4.19 11.47
CA ASP A 123 8.53 3.16 10.52
C ASP A 123 7.20 3.56 9.85
N PHE A 124 6.33 4.25 10.57
CA PHE A 124 5.09 4.81 10.01
C PHE A 124 5.35 6.05 9.17
N ASP A 125 6.23 6.94 9.62
CA ASP A 125 6.59 8.16 8.89
C ASP A 125 7.11 7.84 7.48
N VAL A 126 7.92 6.78 7.35
CA VAL A 126 8.42 6.32 6.04
C VAL A 126 7.29 5.82 5.13
N ALA A 127 6.32 5.08 5.67
CA ALA A 127 5.16 4.59 4.91
C ALA A 127 4.22 5.73 4.51
N ILE A 128 3.99 6.68 5.41
CA ILE A 128 3.19 7.88 5.19
C ILE A 128 3.83 8.74 4.11
N GLN A 129 5.13 9.04 4.24
CA GLN A 129 5.87 9.87 3.29
C GLN A 129 5.87 9.23 1.90
N PHE A 130 6.19 7.94 1.81
CA PHE A 130 6.17 7.21 0.54
C PHE A 130 4.80 7.30 -0.16
N THR A 131 3.72 7.12 0.61
CA THR A 131 2.35 7.20 0.05
C THR A 131 2.01 8.62 -0.40
N SER A 132 2.37 9.62 0.41
CA SER A 132 2.19 11.04 0.10
C SER A 132 2.95 11.45 -1.16
N ASP A 133 4.19 10.98 -1.33
CA ASP A 133 5.03 11.30 -2.48
C ASP A 133 4.42 10.75 -3.77
N ILE A 134 3.95 9.49 -3.76
CA ILE A 134 3.27 8.88 -4.91
C ILE A 134 1.99 9.65 -5.26
N ILE A 135 1.19 10.02 -4.26
CA ILE A 135 -0.02 10.80 -4.49
C ILE A 135 0.32 12.12 -5.18
N ALA A 136 1.30 12.85 -4.64
CA ALA A 136 1.74 14.13 -5.20
C ALA A 136 2.35 13.98 -6.60
N ASP A 137 3.07 12.89 -6.88
CA ASP A 137 3.63 12.60 -8.20
C ASP A 137 2.52 12.37 -9.25
N ILE A 138 1.47 11.61 -8.90
CA ILE A 138 0.34 11.35 -9.78
C ILE A 138 -0.45 12.63 -10.06
N GLU A 139 -0.67 13.46 -9.04
CA GLU A 139 -1.35 14.76 -9.18
C GLU A 139 -0.54 15.72 -10.04
N ARG A 140 0.79 15.74 -9.90
CA ARG A 140 1.68 16.56 -10.74
C ARG A 140 1.73 16.07 -12.19
N ALA A 141 1.69 14.76 -12.41
CA ALA A 141 1.66 14.16 -13.75
C ALA A 141 0.29 14.32 -14.45
N SER A 142 -0.76 14.60 -13.68
CA SER A 142 -2.12 14.85 -14.17
C SER A 142 -2.53 16.29 -13.84
N PRO A 143 -1.91 17.32 -14.45
CA PRO A 143 -2.33 18.70 -14.21
C PRO A 143 -3.81 18.80 -14.61
N ASN A 144 -4.66 19.10 -13.63
CA ASN A 144 -6.06 19.36 -13.88
C ASN A 144 -6.19 20.40 -15.00
N ALA A 145 -6.95 20.02 -16.03
CA ALA A 145 -7.63 20.94 -16.91
C ALA A 145 -8.66 21.74 -16.09
N SER A 146 -8.20 22.67 -15.28
CA SER A 146 -9.02 23.66 -14.59
C SER A 146 -8.25 24.97 -14.56
N GLY A 147 -8.46 25.75 -15.60
CA GLY A 147 -7.85 27.05 -15.81
C GLY A 147 -8.29 27.70 -17.12
N SER A 148 -9.55 27.49 -17.54
CA SER A 148 -10.23 28.44 -18.41
C SER A 148 -11.21 29.22 -17.53
N GLU A 149 -10.76 30.32 -16.97
CA GLU A 149 -11.63 31.45 -16.70
C GLU A 149 -11.12 32.63 -17.53
N ALA A 150 -12.09 33.27 -18.16
CA ALA A 150 -12.00 34.19 -19.29
C ALA A 150 -11.40 35.56 -18.94
#